data_AF-A0A7S2JP57-F1
#
_entry.id   AF-A0A7S2JP57-F1
#
_cell.length_a   1.000
_cell.length_b   1.000
_cell.length_c   1.000
_cell.angle_alpha   90.00
_cell.angle_beta   90.00
_cell.angle_gamma   90.00
#
_symmetry.space_group_name_H-M   'P 1'
#
loop_
_entity.id
_entity.type
_entity.pdbx_description
1 polymer ?
#
loop_
_entity_poly.entity_id
_entity_poly.type
_entity_poly.pdbx_seq_one_letter_code
_entity_poly.pdbx_strand_id
1 'polypeptide(L)'
;FFLVDMSAKLPRIEAEVYGYGERLFLGIRGTIREHEWPAAKMKIFKQLLDRVHEIKRPKNMKLYGLYRKEPDDFQYTACIEICDMHDLPEYMTIVSIPSKRYAIFKHRGTEEEIEHTRSYIRDLWFPKSEYVEDFDHPWMEIYDPSWTADEAPSEFEMGVPVKCRVFGTKEQPSPKGIFSFFHSKKKKSRRSSIG
;
A
#
# COMPACT_ATOMS: atom_id res chain seq x y z
N PHE A 1 20.16 -29.61 6.91
CA PHE A 1 19.32 -28.55 6.31
C PHE A 1 18.02 -28.52 7.08
N PHE A 2 17.91 -27.63 8.06
CA PHE A 2 16.64 -27.37 8.72
C PHE A 2 15.81 -26.50 7.78
N LEU A 3 14.78 -27.10 7.19
CA LEU A 3 13.61 -26.36 6.73
C LEU A 3 12.98 -25.78 7.99
N VAL A 4 13.28 -24.51 8.27
CA VAL A 4 12.48 -23.73 9.20
C VAL A 4 11.11 -23.62 8.55
N ASP A 5 10.12 -24.25 9.17
CA ASP A 5 8.72 -24.12 8.80
C ASP A 5 8.30 -22.64 8.96
N MET A 6 8.39 -21.89 7.86
CA MET A 6 7.97 -20.50 7.78
C MET A 6 6.44 -20.35 7.87
N SER A 7 5.67 -21.45 7.96
CA SER A 7 4.21 -21.38 8.15
C SER A 7 3.80 -21.05 9.58
N ALA A 8 4.70 -21.16 10.56
CA ALA A 8 4.37 -21.09 11.98
C ALA A 8 4.47 -19.68 12.63
N LYS A 9 4.76 -18.61 11.88
CA LYS A 9 4.88 -17.25 12.45
C LYS A 9 4.38 -16.10 11.57
N LEU A 10 3.69 -16.37 10.46
CA LEU A 10 3.00 -15.29 9.77
C LEU A 10 1.60 -15.20 10.40
N PRO A 11 1.20 -14.06 11.00
CA PRO A 11 -0.17 -13.89 11.45
C PRO A 11 -1.06 -14.26 10.28
N ARG A 12 -2.08 -15.08 10.53
CA ARG A 12 -3.04 -15.47 9.49
C ARG A 12 -3.80 -14.20 9.14
N ILE A 13 -3.31 -13.44 8.16
CA ILE A 13 -3.97 -12.23 7.68
C ILE A 13 -5.13 -12.70 6.81
N GLU A 14 -6.23 -13.09 7.46
CA GLU A 14 -7.48 -13.37 6.78
C GLU A 14 -7.99 -12.02 6.25
N ALA A 15 -8.07 -11.91 4.93
CA ALA A 15 -8.57 -10.70 4.29
C ALA A 15 -10.09 -10.70 4.32
N GLU A 16 -10.67 -9.60 4.77
CA GLU A 16 -12.10 -9.38 4.65
C GLU A 16 -12.36 -8.56 3.40
N VAL A 17 -13.23 -9.05 2.51
CA VAL A 17 -13.56 -8.35 1.26
C VAL A 17 -14.83 -7.55 1.44
N TYR A 18 -14.69 -6.23 1.40
CA TYR A 18 -15.79 -5.28 1.54
C TYR A 18 -16.17 -4.68 0.20
N GLY A 19 -17.47 -4.64 -0.08
CA GLY A 19 -18.03 -3.81 -1.14
C GLY A 19 -18.20 -2.39 -0.62
N TYR A 20 -17.41 -1.46 -1.14
CA TYR A 20 -17.61 -0.04 -0.93
C TYR A 20 -18.49 0.52 -2.05
N GLY A 21 -19.49 1.33 -1.68
CA GLY A 21 -20.17 2.20 -2.64
C GLY A 21 -19.21 3.24 -3.23
N GLU A 22 -19.73 4.21 -3.99
CA GLU A 22 -18.93 5.37 -4.36
C GLU A 22 -18.41 6.09 -3.10
N ARG A 23 -17.13 6.48 -3.12
CA ARG A 23 -16.47 7.19 -2.04
C ARG A 23 -15.76 8.41 -2.59
N LEU A 24 -15.89 9.51 -1.86
CA LEU A 24 -15.22 10.77 -2.14
C LEU A 24 -14.18 11.02 -1.06
N PHE A 25 -12.96 11.31 -1.48
CA PHE A 25 -11.87 11.68 -0.59
C PHE A 25 -11.40 13.09 -0.90
N LEU A 26 -11.04 13.82 0.13
CA LEU A 26 -10.48 15.16 0.03
C LEU A 26 -9.18 15.25 0.82
N GLY A 27 -8.12 15.76 0.20
CA GLY A 27 -6.87 15.97 0.92
C GLY A 27 -5.72 16.49 0.09
N ILE A 28 -4.50 16.17 0.51
CA ILE A 28 -3.26 16.66 -0.08
C ILE A 28 -2.64 15.55 -0.93
N ARG A 29 -2.41 15.84 -2.21
CA ARG A 29 -1.75 14.94 -3.16
C ARG A 29 -0.29 15.36 -3.35
N GLY A 30 0.58 14.37 -3.48
CA GLY A 30 1.96 14.57 -3.90
C GLY A 30 2.47 13.39 -4.74
N THR A 31 3.49 13.68 -5.53
CA THR A 31 4.31 12.68 -6.20
C THR A 31 5.52 12.37 -5.31
N ILE A 32 5.80 11.08 -5.06
CA ILE A 32 6.90 10.63 -4.23
C ILE A 32 7.84 9.74 -5.05
N ARG A 33 9.13 10.03 -5.06
CA ARG A 33 10.13 9.10 -5.60
C ARG A 33 10.48 8.04 -4.56
N GLU A 34 10.88 6.86 -5.01
CA GLU A 34 11.19 5.72 -4.13
C GLU A 34 12.18 6.06 -3.01
N HIS A 35 13.26 6.78 -3.32
CA HIS A 35 14.26 7.17 -2.34
C HIS A 35 13.81 8.27 -1.35
N GLU A 36 12.68 8.93 -1.60
CA GLU A 36 12.11 9.95 -0.71
C GLU A 36 11.13 9.33 0.31
N TRP A 37 10.81 8.05 0.14
CA TRP A 37 9.97 7.29 1.04
C TRP A 37 10.78 6.87 2.30
N PRO A 38 10.22 6.98 3.52
CA PRO A 38 8.88 7.46 3.88
C PRO A 38 8.78 8.96 4.21
N ALA A 39 9.88 9.71 4.19
CA ALA A 39 9.92 11.09 4.63
C ALA A 39 8.93 12.00 3.86
N ALA A 40 8.82 11.83 2.53
CA ALA A 40 7.87 12.58 1.71
C ALA A 40 6.40 12.22 2.03
N LYS A 41 6.10 10.94 2.31
CA LYS A 41 4.78 10.50 2.75
C LYS A 41 4.36 11.21 4.04
N MET A 42 5.26 11.21 5.04
CA MET A 42 5.00 11.87 6.32
C MET A 42 4.84 13.38 6.18
N LYS A 43 5.59 14.02 5.27
CA LYS A 43 5.40 15.43 4.94
C LYS A 43 3.99 15.72 4.40
N ILE A 44 3.48 14.87 3.50
CA ILE A 44 2.13 15.03 2.93
C ILE A 44 1.06 14.82 4.03
N PHE A 45 1.23 13.82 4.90
CA PHE A 45 0.32 13.65 6.05
C PHE A 45 0.32 14.86 6.98
N LYS A 46 1.49 15.38 7.33
CA LYS A 46 1.58 16.57 8.18
C LYS A 46 0.85 17.75 7.58
N GLN A 47 1.00 17.98 6.27
CA GLN A 47 0.25 19.03 5.56
C GLN A 47 -1.27 18.84 5.61
N LEU A 48 -1.75 17.59 5.53
CA LEU A 48 -3.17 17.30 5.74
C LEU A 48 -3.57 17.61 7.18
N LEU A 49 -2.82 17.10 8.17
CA LEU A 49 -3.14 17.26 9.60
C LEU A 49 -3.18 18.74 10.01
N ASP A 50 -2.26 19.55 9.51
CA ASP A 50 -2.23 21.00 9.75
C ASP A 50 -3.49 21.70 9.23
N ARG A 51 -4.17 21.13 8.23
CA ARG A 51 -5.33 21.71 7.52
C ARG A 51 -6.63 20.93 7.64
N VAL A 52 -6.63 19.78 8.35
CA VAL A 52 -7.79 18.87 8.40
C VAL A 52 -9.02 19.55 8.99
N HIS A 53 -8.80 20.53 9.88
CA HIS A 53 -9.82 21.36 10.51
C HIS A 53 -10.58 22.26 9.50
N GLU A 54 -10.03 22.50 8.30
CA GLU A 54 -10.70 23.25 7.24
C GLU A 54 -11.81 22.42 6.57
N ILE A 55 -11.80 21.08 6.70
CA ILE A 55 -12.75 20.18 6.04
C ILE A 55 -14.02 20.07 6.87
N LYS A 56 -15.10 20.70 6.39
CA LYS A 56 -16.35 20.89 7.17
C LYS A 56 -17.28 19.68 7.22
N ARG A 57 -17.20 18.77 6.25
CA ARG A 57 -18.17 17.66 6.07
C ARG A 57 -17.51 16.29 5.93
N PRO A 58 -16.64 15.90 6.88
CA PRO A 58 -16.05 14.58 6.90
C PRO A 58 -17.12 13.52 7.14
N LYS A 59 -17.05 12.41 6.40
CA LYS A 59 -17.92 11.24 6.59
C LYS A 59 -17.50 10.43 7.82
N ASN A 60 -16.21 10.44 8.14
CA ASN A 60 -15.62 9.89 9.34
C ASN A 60 -14.28 10.61 9.63
N MET A 61 -13.66 10.30 10.77
CA MET A 61 -12.38 10.91 11.18
C MET A 61 -11.17 10.03 10.86
N LYS A 62 -11.33 8.94 10.10
CA LYS A 62 -10.20 8.11 9.69
C LYS A 62 -9.33 8.89 8.70
N LEU A 63 -8.02 8.66 8.79
CA LEU A 63 -7.07 9.18 7.81
C LEU A 63 -6.80 8.10 6.77
N TYR A 64 -6.70 8.53 5.51
CA TYR A 64 -6.48 7.64 4.38
C TYR A 64 -5.22 8.04 3.62
N GLY A 65 -4.40 7.05 3.31
CA GLY A 65 -3.32 7.14 2.34
C GLY A 65 -3.69 6.44 1.05
N LEU A 66 -4.05 7.18 0.00
CA LEU A 66 -4.32 6.60 -1.31
C LEU A 66 -3.01 6.46 -2.08
N TYR A 67 -2.63 5.23 -2.37
CA TYR A 67 -1.37 4.89 -3.03
C TYR A 67 -1.63 4.32 -4.43
N ARG A 68 -0.97 4.90 -5.44
CA ARG A 68 -0.88 4.37 -6.80
C ARG A 68 0.59 4.38 -7.25
N LYS A 69 1.06 3.22 -7.70
CA LYS A 69 2.38 3.09 -8.31
C LYS A 69 2.32 3.49 -9.79
N GLU A 70 3.18 4.42 -10.17
CA GLU A 70 3.47 4.78 -11.56
C GLU A 70 4.85 4.19 -11.95
N PRO A 71 5.24 4.20 -13.24
CA PRO A 71 6.51 3.60 -13.66
C PRO A 71 7.75 4.18 -12.98
N ASP A 72 7.76 5.49 -12.76
CA ASP A 72 8.93 6.24 -12.25
C ASP A 72 8.71 6.83 -10.85
N ASP A 73 7.48 6.84 -10.35
CA ASP A 73 7.11 7.46 -9.07
C ASP A 73 5.88 6.83 -8.41
N PHE A 74 5.50 7.38 -7.26
CA PHE A 74 4.28 7.04 -6.55
C PHE A 74 3.38 8.27 -6.45
N GLN A 75 2.14 8.14 -6.91
CA GLN A 75 1.08 9.09 -6.58
C GLN A 75 0.53 8.74 -5.20
N TYR A 76 0.66 9.67 -4.26
CA TYR A 76 0.17 9.52 -2.91
C TYR A 76 -0.78 10.66 -2.55
N THR A 77 -1.92 10.32 -1.95
CA THR A 77 -2.86 11.33 -1.43
C THR A 77 -3.17 11.01 0.03
N ALA A 78 -2.73 11.88 0.95
CA ALA A 78 -3.23 11.86 2.32
C ALA A 78 -4.58 12.58 2.34
N CYS A 79 -5.63 11.94 2.81
CA CYS A 79 -6.98 12.47 2.74
C CYS A 79 -7.90 11.96 3.85
N ILE A 80 -9.09 12.55 3.91
CA ILE A 80 -10.23 12.02 4.66
C ILE A 80 -11.40 11.76 3.72
N GLU A 81 -12.31 10.86 4.10
CA GLU A 81 -13.54 10.63 3.35
C GLU A 81 -14.55 11.75 3.64
N ILE A 82 -15.20 12.27 2.59
CA ILE A 82 -16.21 13.34 2.67
C ILE A 82 -17.58 12.83 2.20
N CYS A 83 -18.65 13.48 2.65
CA CYS A 83 -20.01 13.15 2.23
C CYS A 83 -20.39 13.74 0.86
N ASP A 84 -19.88 14.93 0.53
CA ASP A 84 -20.20 15.68 -0.69
C ASP A 84 -19.09 16.69 -1.02
N MET A 85 -19.22 17.36 -2.18
CA MET A 85 -18.23 18.30 -2.72
C MET A 85 -18.54 19.78 -2.41
N HIS A 86 -19.28 20.09 -1.33
CA HIS A 86 -19.58 21.46 -0.93
C HIS A 86 -18.53 22.03 0.03
N ASP A 87 -18.31 23.36 -0.04
CA ASP A 87 -17.43 24.12 0.85
C ASP A 87 -15.99 23.57 0.96
N LEU A 88 -15.42 23.18 -0.18
CA LEU A 88 -14.08 22.60 -0.23
C LEU A 88 -12.98 23.65 0.00
N PRO A 89 -11.99 23.39 0.86
CA PRO A 89 -10.84 24.27 1.03
C PRO A 89 -10.01 24.39 -0.26
N GLU A 90 -9.40 25.55 -0.47
CA GLU A 90 -8.51 25.76 -1.61
C GLU A 90 -7.29 24.84 -1.55
N TYR A 91 -6.77 24.48 -2.72
CA TYR A 91 -5.56 23.67 -2.89
C TYR A 91 -5.62 22.26 -2.25
N MET A 92 -6.82 21.72 -2.04
CA MET A 92 -7.03 20.31 -1.76
C MET A 92 -7.52 19.56 -3.00
N THR A 93 -7.13 18.30 -3.11
CA THR A 93 -7.47 17.42 -4.23
C THR A 93 -8.63 16.51 -3.85
N ILE A 94 -9.62 16.40 -4.73
CA ILE A 94 -10.69 15.41 -4.63
C ILE A 94 -10.25 14.12 -5.34
N VAL A 95 -10.54 12.98 -4.72
CA VAL A 95 -10.45 11.66 -5.36
C VAL A 95 -11.81 11.00 -5.27
N SER A 96 -12.47 10.78 -6.41
CA SER A 96 -13.64 9.90 -6.48
C SER A 96 -13.20 8.48 -6.78
N ILE A 97 -13.66 7.54 -5.97
CA ILE A 97 -13.49 6.10 -6.19
C ILE A 97 -14.91 5.54 -6.41
N PRO A 98 -15.21 4.98 -7.58
CA PRO A 98 -16.53 4.38 -7.84
C PRO A 98 -16.76 3.17 -6.94
N SER A 99 -17.95 2.60 -6.99
CA SER A 99 -18.26 1.37 -6.23
C SER A 99 -17.26 0.27 -6.55
N LYS A 100 -16.53 -0.18 -5.52
CA LYS A 100 -15.38 -1.09 -5.65
C LYS A 100 -15.28 -2.04 -4.48
N ARG A 101 -14.70 -3.22 -4.74
CA ARG A 101 -14.36 -4.17 -3.69
C ARG A 101 -12.92 -3.99 -3.28
N TYR A 102 -12.70 -4.08 -1.98
CA TYR A 102 -11.38 -4.03 -1.38
C TYR A 102 -11.21 -5.21 -0.44
N ALA A 103 -10.06 -5.88 -0.54
CA ALA A 103 -9.60 -6.84 0.46
C ALA A 103 -8.82 -6.08 1.54
N ILE A 104 -9.22 -6.22 2.80
CA ILE A 104 -8.65 -5.49 3.94
C ILE A 104 -7.70 -6.39 4.71
N PHE A 105 -6.47 -5.93 4.92
CA PHE A 105 -5.41 -6.62 5.65
C PHE A 105 -4.96 -5.74 6.81
N LYS A 106 -4.83 -6.29 8.02
CA LYS A 106 -4.26 -5.55 9.15
C LYS A 106 -2.74 -5.60 9.08
N HIS A 107 -2.11 -4.44 9.01
CA HIS A 107 -0.67 -4.29 9.15
C HIS A 107 -0.33 -3.86 10.58
N ARG A 108 0.69 -4.50 11.15
CA ARG A 108 1.31 -4.13 12.42
C ARG A 108 2.80 -4.28 12.24
N GLY A 109 3.51 -3.16 12.18
CA GLY A 109 4.94 -3.19 11.93
C GLY A 109 5.55 -1.82 11.68
N THR A 110 6.83 -1.83 11.36
CA THR A 110 7.54 -0.65 10.88
C THR A 110 7.22 -0.40 9.41
N GLU A 111 7.60 0.79 8.93
CA GLU A 111 7.46 1.14 7.51
C GLU A 111 8.19 0.15 6.58
N GLU A 112 9.34 -0.38 7.00
CA GLU A 112 10.11 -1.37 6.24
C GLU A 112 9.33 -2.70 6.10
N GLU A 113 8.53 -3.05 7.11
CA GLU A 113 7.72 -4.28 7.12
C GLU A 113 6.44 -4.16 6.28
N ILE A 114 6.09 -2.96 5.80
CA ILE A 114 4.97 -2.77 4.88
C ILE A 114 5.23 -3.55 3.58
N GLU A 115 6.48 -3.55 3.08
CA GLU A 115 6.81 -4.29 1.85
C GLU A 115 6.69 -5.82 2.05
N HIS A 116 6.96 -6.31 3.26
CA HIS A 116 6.69 -7.71 3.60
C HIS A 116 5.19 -8.02 3.53
N THR A 117 4.34 -7.09 4.00
CA THR A 117 2.88 -7.24 3.93
C THR A 117 2.39 -7.20 2.49
N ARG A 118 2.90 -6.26 1.67
CA ARG A 118 2.61 -6.19 0.23
C ARG A 118 3.03 -7.47 -0.51
N SER A 119 4.22 -7.98 -0.20
CA SER A 119 4.73 -9.23 -0.78
C SER A 119 3.89 -10.44 -0.37
N TYR A 120 3.45 -10.51 0.89
CA TYR A 120 2.49 -11.54 1.32
C TYR A 120 1.19 -11.49 0.49
N ILE A 121 0.61 -10.30 0.32
CA ILE A 121 -0.63 -10.11 -0.43
C ILE A 121 -0.45 -10.58 -1.88
N ARG A 122 0.62 -10.12 -2.54
CA ARG A 122 0.95 -10.42 -3.94
C ARG A 122 1.29 -11.89 -4.19
N ASP A 123 2.19 -12.45 -3.37
CA ASP A 123 2.85 -13.71 -3.68
C ASP A 123 2.18 -14.91 -2.99
N LEU A 124 1.35 -14.67 -1.96
CA LEU A 124 0.67 -15.73 -1.21
C LEU A 124 -0.86 -15.61 -1.23
N TRP A 125 -1.42 -14.43 -0.93
CA TRP A 125 -2.87 -14.28 -0.82
C TRP A 125 -3.56 -14.29 -2.19
N PHE A 126 -3.16 -13.42 -3.12
CA PHE A 126 -3.77 -13.34 -4.45
C PHE A 126 -3.77 -14.68 -5.20
N PRO A 127 -2.66 -15.46 -5.25
CA PRO A 127 -2.65 -16.75 -5.95
C PRO A 127 -3.65 -17.77 -5.39
N LYS A 128 -3.95 -17.70 -4.08
CA LYS A 128 -4.86 -18.62 -3.38
C LYS A 128 -6.30 -18.11 -3.28
N SER A 129 -6.52 -16.82 -3.49
CA SER A 129 -7.83 -16.18 -3.43
C SER A 129 -8.62 -16.36 -4.73
N GLU A 130 -9.94 -16.17 -4.68
CA GLU A 130 -10.82 -16.03 -5.85
C GLU A 130 -10.73 -14.66 -6.53
N TYR A 131 -9.79 -13.81 -6.11
CA TYR A 131 -9.66 -12.43 -6.55
C TYR A 131 -8.40 -12.20 -7.39
N VAL A 132 -8.42 -11.09 -8.12
CA VAL A 132 -7.25 -10.49 -8.79
C VAL A 132 -7.21 -9.00 -8.44
N GLU A 133 -6.02 -8.41 -8.48
CA GLU A 133 -5.83 -6.99 -8.19
C GLU A 133 -6.53 -6.11 -9.25
N ASP A 134 -7.19 -5.04 -8.80
CA ASP A 134 -7.72 -3.98 -9.66
C ASP A 134 -6.69 -2.85 -9.76
N PHE A 135 -5.76 -2.97 -10.72
CA PHE A 135 -4.71 -1.98 -10.96
C PHE A 135 -5.23 -0.60 -11.39
N ASP A 136 -6.52 -0.48 -11.73
CA ASP A 136 -7.13 0.80 -12.13
C ASP A 136 -7.46 1.67 -10.90
N HIS A 137 -7.35 1.14 -9.68
CA HIS A 137 -7.77 1.81 -8.45
C HIS A 137 -6.62 1.84 -7.42
N PRO A 138 -6.58 2.86 -6.54
CA PRO A 138 -5.49 2.97 -5.57
C PRO A 138 -5.66 1.96 -4.43
N TRP A 139 -4.53 1.54 -3.87
CA TRP A 139 -4.50 0.94 -2.54
C TRP A 139 -4.82 2.00 -1.50
N MET A 140 -5.31 1.57 -0.35
CA MET A 140 -5.64 2.41 0.79
C MET A 140 -4.80 1.99 1.99
N GLU A 141 -4.11 2.94 2.61
CA GLU A 141 -3.70 2.86 4.01
C GLU A 141 -4.81 3.53 4.83
N ILE A 142 -5.38 2.82 5.79
CA ILE A 142 -6.51 3.29 6.59
C ILE A 142 -6.08 3.35 8.05
N TYR A 143 -5.98 4.57 8.57
CA TYR A 143 -5.54 4.84 9.93
C TYR A 143 -6.72 5.25 10.79
N ASP A 144 -6.76 4.70 12.01
CA ASP A 144 -7.73 5.15 13.00
C ASP A 144 -7.44 6.60 13.42
N PRO A 145 -8.45 7.35 13.90
CA PRO A 145 -8.28 8.77 14.26
C PRO A 145 -7.26 9.01 15.39
N SER A 146 -6.97 7.97 16.19
CA SER A 146 -5.97 8.01 17.26
C SER A 146 -4.54 7.79 16.76
N TRP A 147 -4.34 7.47 15.48
CA TRP A 147 -3.02 7.21 14.93
C TRP A 147 -2.12 8.45 15.03
N THR A 148 -0.87 8.22 15.42
CA THR A 148 0.17 9.25 15.42
C THR A 148 1.38 8.76 14.62
N ALA A 149 2.10 9.70 13.99
CA ALA A 149 3.25 9.37 13.14
C ALA A 149 4.45 8.83 13.93
N ASP A 150 4.48 9.03 15.24
CA ASP A 150 5.59 8.64 16.13
C ASP A 150 5.38 7.26 16.78
N GLU A 151 4.20 6.64 16.60
CA GLU A 151 3.90 5.32 17.13
C GLU A 151 4.53 4.21 16.27
N ALA A 152 5.53 3.52 16.83
CA ALA A 152 6.14 2.33 16.26
C ALA A 152 5.96 1.13 17.22
N PRO A 153 5.47 -0.04 16.75
CA PRO A 153 5.02 -0.31 15.38
C PRO A 153 3.72 0.44 15.05
N SER A 154 3.60 0.90 13.81
CA SER A 154 2.39 1.52 13.30
C SER A 154 1.36 0.43 13.04
N GLU A 155 0.12 0.68 13.44
CA GLU A 155 -1.03 -0.20 13.18
C GLU A 155 -2.00 0.51 12.24
N PHE A 156 -2.28 -0.12 11.10
CA PHE A 156 -3.24 0.40 10.12
C PHE A 156 -3.79 -0.73 9.25
N GLU A 157 -4.90 -0.45 8.56
CA GLU A 157 -5.48 -1.39 7.61
C GLU A 157 -5.01 -1.07 6.19
N MET A 158 -4.61 -2.11 5.44
CA MET A 158 -4.27 -2.04 4.04
C MET A 158 -5.46 -2.52 3.22
N GLY A 159 -6.12 -1.61 2.52
CA GLY A 159 -7.16 -1.91 1.56
C GLY A 159 -6.57 -2.09 0.17
N VAL A 160 -6.70 -3.30 -0.38
CA VAL A 160 -6.25 -3.62 -1.74
C VAL A 160 -7.46 -3.77 -2.66
N PRO A 161 -7.54 -3.03 -3.77
CA PRO A 161 -8.70 -3.09 -4.66
C PRO A 161 -8.71 -4.40 -5.44
N VAL A 162 -9.87 -5.04 -5.55
CA VAL A 162 -10.01 -6.39 -6.12
C VAL A 162 -11.16 -6.53 -7.10
N LYS A 163 -10.96 -7.40 -8.11
CA LYS A 163 -12.00 -7.94 -9.01
C LYS A 163 -12.14 -9.44 -8.76
N CYS A 164 -13.32 -10.01 -9.02
CA CYS A 164 -13.46 -11.47 -9.05
C CYS A 164 -12.59 -12.01 -10.18
N ARG A 165 -11.91 -13.12 -9.92
CA ARG A 165 -11.25 -13.89 -10.96
C ARG A 165 -12.31 -14.46 -11.87
N VAL A 166 -12.25 -14.11 -13.15
CA VAL A 166 -13.10 -14.74 -14.17
C VAL A 166 -12.52 -16.12 -14.47
N PHE A 167 -13.20 -17.18 -14.05
CA PHE A 167 -12.81 -18.55 -14.37
C PHE A 167 -13.12 -18.83 -15.85
N GLY A 168 -12.07 -18.95 -16.67
CA GLY A 168 -12.20 -19.24 -18.11
C GLY A 168 -11.03 -18.75 -18.97
N THR A 169 -10.26 -17.75 -18.50
CA THR A 169 -9.05 -17.29 -19.19
C THR A 169 -7.82 -17.80 -18.46
N LYS A 170 -7.21 -18.87 -18.97
CA LYS A 170 -5.83 -19.24 -18.63
C LYS A 170 -4.86 -18.27 -19.33
N GLU A 171 -4.88 -17.00 -18.95
CA GLU A 171 -3.78 -16.10 -19.23
C GLU A 171 -3.41 -15.41 -17.92
N GLN A 172 -2.41 -15.99 -17.25
CA GLN A 172 -1.54 -15.19 -16.40
C GLN A 172 -0.76 -14.28 -17.35
N PRO A 173 -0.81 -12.94 -17.21
CA PRO A 173 0.16 -12.11 -17.93
C PRO A 173 1.55 -12.54 -17.47
N SER A 174 2.37 -13.00 -18.43
CA SER A 174 3.76 -13.30 -18.16
C SER A 174 4.44 -12.05 -17.61
N PRO A 175 5.29 -12.14 -16.57
CA PRO A 175 6.14 -11.03 -16.18
C PRO A 175 7.11 -10.79 -17.34
N LYS A 176 6.77 -9.87 -18.24
CA LYS A 176 7.73 -9.36 -19.22
C LYS A 176 8.73 -8.48 -18.48
N GLY A 177 9.79 -9.15 -18.02
CA GLY A 177 11.14 -8.64 -17.85
C GLY A 177 11.32 -7.47 -16.90
N ILE A 178 11.79 -7.74 -15.68
CA ILE A 178 12.85 -6.94 -15.06
C ILE A 178 13.93 -7.92 -14.55
N PHE A 179 15.15 -7.56 -14.92
CA PHE A 179 16.45 -8.21 -14.85
C PHE A 179 16.79 -9.05 -13.61
N SER A 180 17.47 -10.17 -13.87
CA SER A 180 18.43 -10.78 -12.96
C SER A 180 19.55 -9.80 -12.61
N PHE A 181 19.76 -9.48 -11.34
CA PHE A 181 21.06 -9.02 -10.86
C PHE A 181 21.29 -9.48 -9.42
N PHE A 182 22.59 -9.65 -9.11
CA PHE A 182 23.22 -10.15 -7.89
C PHE A 182 23.35 -11.68 -7.76
N HIS A 183 24.51 -12.19 -8.20
CA HIS A 183 25.51 -12.80 -7.31
C HIS A 183 26.86 -12.87 -8.05
N SER A 184 27.72 -11.85 -7.88
CA SER A 184 29.16 -12.02 -8.13
C SER A 184 29.99 -10.95 -7.42
N LYS A 185 30.96 -11.45 -6.64
CA LYS A 185 32.17 -10.87 -6.01
C LYS A 185 32.17 -11.27 -4.52
N LYS A 186 33.14 -12.01 -3.98
CA LYS A 186 34.57 -12.15 -4.32
C LYS A 186 35.10 -13.54 -3.89
N LYS A 187 35.79 -14.27 -4.77
CA LYS A 187 36.86 -15.21 -4.36
C LYS A 187 38.18 -14.44 -4.37
N LYS A 188 38.77 -14.21 -3.19
CA LYS A 188 40.15 -13.71 -3.08
C LYS A 188 41.11 -14.90 -2.95
N SER A 189 42.12 -14.84 -3.81
CA SER A 189 43.29 -15.69 -3.98
C SER A 189 43.92 -16.24 -2.69
N ARG A 190 44.19 -17.56 -2.68
CA ARG A 190 45.34 -18.15 -1.98
C ARG A 190 46.40 -18.45 -3.04
N ARG A 191 47.56 -17.79 -2.97
CA ARG A 191 48.78 -18.20 -3.66
C ARG A 191 49.53 -19.16 -2.73
N SER A 192 49.81 -20.36 -3.22
CA SER A 192 50.82 -21.27 -2.68
C SER A 192 52.15 -21.00 -3.38
N SER A 193 53.16 -20.63 -2.61
CA SER A 193 54.56 -20.65 -3.00
C SER A 193 55.13 -22.05 -2.72
N ILE A 194 55.62 -22.70 -3.77
CA ILE A 194 56.60 -23.80 -3.72
C ILE A 194 57.73 -23.33 -4.63
N GLY A 195 58.94 -23.33 -4.09
CA GLY A 195 60.18 -22.81 -4.66
C GLY A 195 61.10 -22.39 -3.54
#